data_AF-A0A933P7H2-F1
#
_entry.id   AF-A0A933P7H2-F1
#
_cell.length_a   1.000
_cell.length_b   1.000
_cell.length_c   1.000
_cell.angle_alpha   90.00
_cell.angle_beta   90.00
_cell.angle_gamma   90.00
#
_symmetry.space_group_name_H-M   'P 1'
#
loop_
_entity.id
_entity.type
_entity.pdbx_description
1 polymer ?
#
loop_
_entity_poly.entity_id
_entity_poly.type
_entity_poly.pdbx_seq_one_letter_code
_entity_poly.pdbx_strand_id
1 'polypeptide(L)'
;MDRPMPSNATMFRRAALRTCPRCGGSKSFIKHWLGRYERCRTCGIRWHREHGFELGPIAVNVVFTFFTLAVTMIVAFVTTGPDYNVPALMTLMIGAAILLPLFFYPFTYTLWLAFDLASHKPDQRELAEADAAVAASASASATAS
;
A
#
# COMPACT_ATOMS: atom_id res chain seq x y z
N MET A 1 -20.18 -3.27 12.68
CA MET A 1 -20.96 -2.94 11.45
C MET A 1 -20.60 -3.98 10.40
N ASP A 2 -21.51 -4.92 10.10
CA ASP A 2 -21.26 -5.92 9.06
C ASP A 2 -21.21 -5.26 7.68
N ARG A 3 -19.99 -5.08 7.16
CA ARG A 3 -19.74 -4.60 5.80
C ARG A 3 -19.48 -5.82 4.91
N PRO A 4 -20.32 -6.09 3.89
CA PRO A 4 -20.04 -7.14 2.94
C PRO A 4 -18.71 -6.87 2.24
N MET A 5 -17.95 -7.93 1.95
CA MET A 5 -16.67 -7.77 1.25
C MET A 5 -16.92 -7.19 -0.15
N PRO A 6 -16.24 -6.10 -0.53
CA PRO A 6 -16.32 -5.58 -1.89
C PRO A 6 -15.69 -6.58 -2.87
N SER A 7 -16.01 -6.46 -4.15
CA SER A 7 -15.37 -7.29 -5.19
C SER A 7 -13.85 -7.06 -5.22
N ASN A 8 -13.08 -8.08 -5.62
CA ASN A 8 -11.62 -8.00 -5.73
C ASN A 8 -11.18 -6.79 -6.58
N ALA A 9 -11.85 -6.55 -7.71
CA ALA A 9 -11.59 -5.38 -8.57
C ALA A 9 -11.76 -4.05 -7.82
N THR A 10 -12.76 -3.95 -6.95
CA THR A 10 -12.98 -2.75 -6.11
C THR A 10 -11.89 -2.62 -5.05
N MET A 11 -11.44 -3.72 -4.44
CA MET A 11 -10.32 -3.71 -3.49
C MET A 11 -9.04 -3.20 -4.13
N PHE A 12 -8.68 -3.71 -5.32
CA PHE A 12 -7.49 -3.29 -6.05
C PHE A 12 -7.58 -1.82 -6.50
N ARG A 13 -8.73 -1.38 -7.00
CA ARG A 13 -8.96 0.04 -7.34
C ARG A 13 -8.78 0.94 -6.12
N ARG A 14 -9.34 0.55 -4.97
CA ARG A 14 -9.22 1.29 -3.71
C ARG A 14 -7.78 1.34 -3.22
N ALA A 15 -7.04 0.24 -3.35
CA ALA A 15 -5.63 0.18 -3.04
C ALA A 15 -4.78 1.09 -3.93
N ALA A 16 -5.05 1.14 -5.24
CA ALA A 16 -4.39 2.06 -6.16
C ALA A 16 -4.67 3.53 -5.78
N LEU A 17 -5.85 3.84 -5.24
CA LEU A 17 -6.22 5.17 -4.75
C LEU A 17 -5.73 5.45 -3.31
N ARG A 18 -4.86 4.59 -2.74
CA ARG A 18 -4.36 4.69 -1.35
C ARG A 18 -5.46 4.72 -0.28
N THR A 19 -6.60 4.14 -0.60
CA THR A 19 -7.73 4.00 0.33
C THR A 19 -7.78 2.59 0.88
N CYS A 20 -8.45 2.39 2.02
CA CYS A 20 -8.59 1.05 2.58
C CYS A 20 -9.33 0.12 1.60
N PRO A 21 -8.75 -1.04 1.21
CA PRO A 21 -9.39 -1.96 0.25
C PRO A 21 -10.74 -2.48 0.73
N ARG A 22 -10.90 -2.70 2.05
CA ARG A 22 -12.16 -3.15 2.66
C ARG A 22 -13.23 -2.05 2.70
N CYS A 23 -12.95 -0.90 3.31
CA CYS A 23 -13.97 0.11 3.59
C CYS A 23 -13.94 1.36 2.69
N GLY A 24 -12.89 1.56 1.90
CA GLY A 24 -12.72 2.75 1.06
C GLY A 24 -12.37 4.04 1.81
N GLY A 25 -12.06 3.97 3.11
CA GLY A 25 -11.65 5.15 3.88
C GLY A 25 -10.34 5.75 3.35
N SER A 26 -10.35 7.05 3.05
CA SER A 26 -9.27 7.79 2.38
C SER A 26 -8.14 8.27 3.30
N LYS A 27 -8.27 8.07 4.63
CA LYS A 27 -7.28 8.51 5.64
C LYS A 27 -6.98 7.44 6.69
N SER A 28 -7.19 6.18 6.33
CA SER A 28 -7.28 5.13 7.35
C SER A 28 -5.96 4.45 7.67
N PHE A 29 -4.97 4.49 6.77
CA PHE A 29 -3.66 3.83 6.97
C PHE A 29 -2.45 4.77 6.92
N ILE A 30 -2.52 5.90 6.23
CA ILE A 30 -1.36 6.78 6.00
C ILE A 30 -1.39 7.94 7.03
N LYS A 31 -0.48 7.92 8.00
CA LYS A 31 -0.25 9.03 8.95
C LYS A 31 0.69 10.08 8.35
N HIS A 32 1.77 9.61 7.72
CA HIS A 32 2.67 10.39 6.86
C HIS A 32 3.11 9.52 5.67
N TRP A 33 3.77 10.08 4.66
CA TRP A 33 4.17 9.35 3.44
C TRP A 33 4.98 8.07 3.71
N LEU A 34 5.69 8.02 4.84
CA LEU A 34 6.52 6.92 5.32
C LEU A 34 5.97 6.26 6.61
N GLY A 35 4.84 6.71 7.16
CA GLY A 35 4.34 6.22 8.45
C GLY A 35 2.91 5.80 8.39
N ARG A 36 2.67 4.63 8.98
CA ARG A 36 1.41 3.93 8.88
C ARG A 36 0.81 3.67 10.25
N TYR A 37 -0.52 3.58 10.28
CA TYR A 37 -1.24 3.05 11.42
C TYR A 37 -1.31 1.52 11.32
N GLU A 38 -1.16 0.83 12.45
CA GLU A 38 -1.29 -0.63 12.52
C GLU A 38 -2.72 -1.12 12.24
N ARG A 39 -3.71 -0.25 12.45
CA ARG A 39 -5.14 -0.52 12.19
C ARG A 39 -5.76 0.57 11.34
N CYS A 40 -6.70 0.18 10.50
CA CYS A 40 -7.53 1.09 9.74
C CYS A 40 -8.42 1.93 10.67
N ARG A 41 -8.32 3.26 10.63
CA ARG A 41 -9.17 4.15 11.45
C ARG A 41 -10.67 4.09 11.17
N THR A 42 -11.10 3.54 10.02
CA THR A 42 -12.51 3.56 9.59
C THR A 42 -13.20 2.20 9.73
N CYS A 43 -12.44 1.10 9.66
CA CYS A 43 -12.99 -0.25 9.79
C CYS A 43 -12.25 -1.12 10.80
N GLY A 44 -11.23 -0.59 11.48
CA GLY A 44 -10.49 -1.29 12.53
C GLY A 44 -9.57 -2.40 12.05
N ILE A 45 -9.60 -2.77 10.76
CA ILE A 45 -8.89 -3.94 10.26
C ILE A 45 -7.39 -3.78 10.50
N ARG A 46 -6.79 -4.82 11.10
CA ARG A 46 -5.37 -4.86 11.42
C ARG A 46 -4.58 -5.12 10.14
N TRP A 47 -3.49 -4.39 9.98
CA TRP A 47 -2.57 -4.60 8.87
C TRP A 47 -1.71 -5.85 9.09
N HIS A 48 -1.18 -6.04 10.30
CA HIS A 48 -0.41 -7.21 10.68
C HIS A 48 -1.36 -8.34 11.12
N ARG A 49 -1.83 -9.14 10.16
CA ARG A 49 -2.76 -10.26 10.41
C ARG A 49 -2.02 -11.57 10.73
N GLU A 50 -0.87 -11.80 10.10
CA GLU A 50 -0.07 -13.02 10.25
C GLU A 50 1.44 -12.72 10.28
N HIS A 51 2.20 -13.57 10.99
CA HIS A 51 3.67 -13.56 10.96
C HIS A 51 4.15 -13.92 9.54
N GLY A 52 4.78 -12.96 8.86
CA GLY A 52 5.24 -13.10 7.46
C GLY A 52 4.64 -12.07 6.49
N PHE A 53 3.60 -11.36 6.91
CA PHE A 53 2.95 -10.32 6.11
C PHE A 53 3.88 -9.14 5.75
N GLU A 54 4.96 -8.93 6.52
CA GLU A 54 5.89 -7.82 6.32
C GLU A 54 6.75 -7.98 5.06
N LEU A 55 6.96 -9.22 4.61
CA LEU A 55 7.78 -9.53 3.43
C LEU A 55 7.06 -9.20 2.13
N GLY A 56 5.74 -9.31 2.11
CA GLY A 56 4.93 -9.08 0.92
C GLY A 56 5.03 -7.68 0.34
N PRO A 57 4.85 -6.61 1.13
CA PRO A 57 5.09 -5.25 0.67
C PRO A 57 6.53 -5.06 0.20
N ILE A 58 7.54 -5.61 0.88
CA ILE A 58 8.92 -5.46 0.42
C ILE A 58 9.08 -6.09 -0.97
N ALA A 59 8.57 -7.30 -1.17
CA ALA A 59 8.61 -8.00 -2.46
C ALA A 59 7.89 -7.22 -3.57
N VAL A 60 6.69 -6.71 -3.30
CA VAL A 60 5.95 -5.89 -4.28
C VAL A 60 6.71 -4.61 -4.62
N ASN A 61 7.35 -3.96 -3.64
CA ASN A 61 8.08 -2.71 -3.88
C ASN A 61 9.31 -2.96 -4.75
N VAL A 62 10.02 -4.06 -4.50
CA VAL A 62 11.15 -4.53 -5.31
C VAL A 62 10.68 -4.77 -6.74
N VAL A 63 9.61 -5.56 -6.94
CA VAL A 63 9.09 -5.86 -8.29
C VAL A 63 8.73 -4.58 -9.04
N PHE A 64 7.98 -3.66 -8.44
CA PHE A 64 7.62 -2.39 -9.07
C PHE A 64 8.83 -1.52 -9.38
N THR A 65 9.79 -1.44 -8.47
CA THR A 65 11.00 -0.62 -8.64
C THR A 65 11.86 -1.15 -9.78
N PHE A 66 12.16 -2.46 -9.78
CA PHE A 66 12.96 -3.09 -10.85
C PHE A 66 12.25 -3.03 -12.21
N PHE A 67 10.94 -3.28 -12.24
CA PHE A 67 10.15 -3.17 -13.46
C PHE A 67 10.20 -1.74 -14.02
N THR A 68 9.99 -0.73 -13.17
CA THR A 68 10.00 0.67 -13.60
C THR A 68 11.39 1.12 -14.04
N LEU A 69 12.45 0.67 -13.36
CA LEU A 69 13.84 0.93 -13.79
C LEU A 69 14.14 0.30 -15.15
N ALA A 70 13.76 -0.95 -15.37
CA ALA A 70 13.95 -1.64 -16.65
C ALA A 70 13.22 -0.91 -17.78
N VAL A 71 11.96 -0.51 -17.58
CA VAL A 71 11.19 0.26 -18.56
C VAL A 71 11.82 1.62 -18.82
N THR A 72 12.23 2.34 -17.77
CA THR A 72 12.84 3.66 -17.91
C THR A 72 14.17 3.57 -18.66
N MET A 73 14.98 2.55 -18.39
CA MET A 73 16.22 2.27 -19.13
C MET A 73 15.93 2.03 -20.61
N ILE A 74 15.00 1.13 -20.94
CA ILE A 74 14.64 0.83 -22.34
C ILE A 74 14.17 2.09 -23.07
N VAL A 75 13.27 2.87 -22.46
CA VAL A 75 12.75 4.11 -23.06
C VAL A 75 13.89 5.09 -23.30
N ALA A 76 14.75 5.30 -22.30
CA ALA A 76 15.84 6.25 -22.42
C ALA A 76 16.87 5.82 -23.48
N PHE A 77 17.15 4.52 -23.63
CA PHE A 77 18.00 4.02 -24.72
C PHE A 77 17.39 4.29 -26.10
N VAL A 78 16.08 4.04 -26.27
CA VAL A 78 15.40 4.24 -27.56
C VAL A 78 15.31 5.71 -27.93
N THR A 79 15.08 6.61 -26.97
CA THR A 79 14.90 8.05 -27.25
C THR A 79 16.20 8.82 -27.42
N THR A 80 17.32 8.33 -26.87
CA THR A 80 18.60 9.07 -26.84
C THR A 80 19.60 8.60 -27.91
N GLY A 81 19.24 7.61 -28.74
CA GLY A 81 20.09 7.19 -29.87
C GLY A 81 20.10 8.24 -30.98
N PRO A 82 21.25 8.60 -31.60
CA PRO A 82 22.58 7.97 -31.50
C PRO A 82 23.56 8.60 -30.48
N ASP A 83 23.24 9.75 -29.89
CA ASP A 83 24.12 10.50 -29.00
C ASP A 83 23.78 10.24 -27.52
N TYR A 84 24.35 9.16 -26.97
CA TYR A 84 24.10 8.78 -25.58
C TYR A 84 24.86 9.68 -24.59
N ASN A 85 24.14 10.59 -23.95
CA ASN A 85 24.66 11.32 -22.80
C ASN A 85 24.68 10.40 -21.55
N VAL A 86 25.74 9.59 -21.45
CA VAL A 86 25.96 8.65 -20.34
C VAL A 86 25.84 9.30 -18.95
N PRO A 87 26.44 10.47 -18.66
CA PRO A 87 26.30 11.06 -17.32
C PRO A 87 24.85 11.45 -17.01
N ALA A 88 24.09 11.98 -17.97
CA ALA A 88 22.67 12.28 -17.77
C ALA A 88 21.85 11.00 -17.50
N LEU A 89 22.13 9.92 -18.23
CA LEU A 89 21.46 8.64 -18.06
C LEU A 89 21.75 8.00 -16.69
N MET A 90 23.01 8.06 -16.26
CA MET A 90 23.46 7.63 -14.93
C MET A 90 22.75 8.41 -13.82
N THR A 91 22.72 9.74 -13.90
CA THR A 91 22.04 10.58 -12.91
C THR A 91 20.54 10.27 -12.84
N LEU A 92 19.89 10.07 -13.99
CA LEU A 92 18.48 9.67 -14.07
C LEU A 92 18.25 8.33 -13.38
N MET A 93 19.06 7.31 -13.69
CA MET A 93 18.90 5.96 -13.12
C MET A 93 19.16 5.93 -11.62
N ILE A 94 20.20 6.61 -11.14
CA ILE A 94 20.50 6.71 -9.71
C ILE A 94 19.36 7.42 -8.98
N GLY A 95 18.88 8.54 -9.52
CA GLY A 95 17.74 9.27 -8.96
C GLY A 95 16.48 8.39 -8.91
N ALA A 96 16.17 7.71 -10.02
CA ALA A 96 15.02 6.81 -10.10
C ALA A 96 15.13 5.64 -9.11
N ALA A 97 16.31 5.05 -8.94
CA ALA A 97 16.53 3.94 -8.02
C ALA A 97 16.27 4.28 -6.55
N ILE A 98 16.40 5.56 -6.18
CA ILE A 98 16.13 6.04 -4.80
C ILE A 98 14.69 6.55 -4.69
N LEU A 99 14.24 7.37 -5.64
CA LEU A 99 12.96 8.05 -5.55
C LEU A 99 11.77 7.12 -5.82
N LEU A 100 11.89 6.17 -6.75
CA LEU A 100 10.82 5.23 -7.07
C LEU A 100 10.41 4.34 -5.89
N PRO A 101 11.31 3.65 -5.16
CA PRO A 101 10.90 2.80 -4.04
C PRO A 101 10.23 3.62 -2.93
N LEU A 102 10.71 4.85 -2.66
CA LEU A 102 10.10 5.80 -1.72
C LEU A 102 8.70 6.24 -2.18
N PHE A 103 8.50 6.44 -3.48
CA PHE A 103 7.22 6.80 -4.06
C PHE A 103 6.22 5.64 -4.04
N PHE A 104 6.67 4.43 -4.38
CA PHE A 104 5.86 3.22 -4.39
C PHE A 104 5.57 2.69 -2.98
N TYR A 105 6.37 3.06 -1.99
CA TYR A 105 6.25 2.62 -0.61
C TYR A 105 4.82 2.62 -0.07
N PRO A 106 4.03 3.71 -0.09
CA PRO A 106 2.64 3.66 0.38
C PRO A 106 1.73 2.74 -0.46
N PHE A 107 1.91 2.71 -1.78
CA PHE A 107 1.05 1.93 -2.69
C PHE A 107 1.24 0.44 -2.50
N THR A 108 2.48 0.03 -2.33
CA THR A 108 2.84 -1.36 -2.12
C THR A 108 2.08 -1.97 -0.93
N TYR A 109 1.94 -1.24 0.17
CA TYR A 109 1.29 -1.76 1.37
C TYR A 109 -0.23 -1.85 1.20
N THR A 110 -0.84 -0.87 0.52
CA THR A 110 -2.27 -0.93 0.20
C THR A 110 -2.58 -2.02 -0.82
N LEU A 111 -1.68 -2.24 -1.78
CA LEU A 111 -1.82 -3.27 -2.81
C LEU A 111 -1.66 -4.68 -2.22
N TRP A 112 -0.64 -4.88 -1.39
CA TRP A 112 -0.44 -6.14 -0.68
C TRP A 112 -1.62 -6.46 0.25
N LEU A 113 -2.15 -5.46 0.99
CA LEU A 113 -3.35 -5.66 1.81
C LEU A 113 -4.59 -6.03 0.97
N ALA A 114 -4.74 -5.47 -0.23
CA ALA A 114 -5.83 -5.88 -1.12
C ALA A 114 -5.65 -7.32 -1.62
N PHE A 115 -4.42 -7.71 -1.97
CA PHE A 115 -4.08 -9.05 -2.41
C PHE A 115 -4.30 -10.09 -1.29
N ASP A 116 -3.89 -9.78 -0.06
CA ASP A 116 -4.13 -10.63 1.10
C ASP A 116 -5.62 -10.79 1.39
N LEU A 117 -6.40 -9.70 1.41
CA LEU A 117 -7.85 -9.81 1.63
C LEU A 117 -8.58 -10.60 0.54
N ALA A 118 -8.04 -10.58 -0.69
CA ALA A 118 -8.58 -11.37 -1.79
C ALA A 118 -8.21 -12.86 -1.67
N SER A 119 -7.00 -13.17 -1.17
CA SER A 119 -6.51 -14.54 -1.00
C SER A 119 -7.03 -15.19 0.28
N HIS A 120 -6.92 -14.48 1.40
CA HIS A 120 -7.35 -14.86 2.74
C HIS A 120 -8.43 -13.91 3.23
N LYS A 121 -9.68 -14.31 2.92
CA LYS A 121 -10.87 -13.62 3.44
C LYS A 121 -10.80 -13.58 4.97
N PRO A 122 -11.09 -12.41 5.58
CA PRO A 122 -11.05 -12.27 7.03
C PRO A 122 -12.06 -13.18 7.73
N ASP A 123 -11.59 -13.83 8.78
CA ASP A 123 -12.41 -14.65 9.65
C ASP A 123 -13.34 -13.76 10.50
N GLN A 124 -14.44 -14.34 10.98
CA GLN A 124 -15.40 -13.64 11.83
C GLN A 124 -14.75 -13.09 13.11
N ARG A 125 -13.76 -13.79 13.69
CA ARG A 125 -13.01 -13.26 14.84
C ARG A 125 -12.28 -11.96 14.51
N GLU A 126 -11.59 -11.91 13.37
CA GLU A 126 -10.82 -10.74 12.99
C GLU A 126 -11.72 -9.53 12.70
N LEU A 127 -12.90 -9.79 12.14
CA LEU A 127 -13.93 -8.77 11.96
C LEU A 127 -14.45 -8.24 13.30
N ALA A 128 -14.71 -9.14 14.26
CA ALA A 128 -15.13 -8.76 15.62
C ALA A 128 -14.04 -7.96 16.35
N GLU A 129 -12.77 -8.35 16.24
CA GLU A 129 -11.63 -7.60 16.80
C GLU A 129 -11.50 -6.21 16.17
N ALA A 130 -11.73 -6.11 14.86
CA ALA A 130 -11.70 -4.83 14.16
C ALA A 130 -12.83 -3.90 14.64
N ASP A 131 -14.04 -4.43 14.80
CA ASP A 131 -15.18 -3.66 15.30
C ASP A 131 -14.98 -3.23 16.77
N ALA A 132 -14.45 -4.10 17.62
CA ALA A 132 -14.11 -3.78 19.00
C ALA A 132 -13.06 -2.66 19.10
N ALA A 133 -12.04 -2.69 18.23
CA ALA A 133 -11.01 -1.65 18.18
C ALA A 133 -11.59 -0.28 17.79
N VAL A 134 -12.55 -0.24 16.86
CA VAL A 134 -13.25 1.01 16.49
C VAL A 134 -14.08 1.51 17.66
N ALA A 135 -14.83 0.64 18.34
CA ALA A 135 -15.63 1.02 19.50
C ALA A 135 -14.78 1.59 20.65
N ALA A 136 -13.63 0.95 20.94
CA ALA A 136 -12.67 1.43 21.94
C ALA A 136 -12.07 2.79 21.57
N SER A 137 -11.79 3.03 20.29
CA SER A 137 -11.29 4.34 19.83
C SER A 137 -12.35 5.44 19.95
N ALA A 138 -13.63 5.10 19.76
CA ALA A 138 -14.74 6.04 19.91
C ALA A 138 -15.00 6.39 21.39
N SER A 139 -14.97 5.41 22.29
CA SER A 139 -15.11 5.67 23.74
C SER A 139 -13.96 6.52 24.28
N ALA A 140 -12.72 6.24 23.88
CA ALA A 140 -11.56 7.05 24.26
C ALA A 140 -11.68 8.52 23.81
N SER A 141 -12.25 8.77 22.64
CA SER A 141 -12.51 10.14 22.17
C SER A 141 -13.62 10.85 22.93
N ALA A 142 -14.61 10.11 23.47
CA ALA A 142 -15.72 10.67 24.23
C ALA A 142 -15.32 10.99 25.69
N THR A 143 -14.37 10.27 26.27
CA THR A 143 -13.84 10.55 27.62
C THR A 143 -12.85 11.71 27.62
N ALA A 144 -12.30 12.08 26.46
CA ALA A 144 -11.32 13.16 26.31
C ALA A 144 -11.95 14.54 26.04
N SER A 145 -13.28 14.61 25.99
CA SER A 145 -14.10 15.81 25.77
C SER A 145 -14.96 16.09 26.99
#